data_AF-A0A1V5LY67-F1
#
_entry.id   AF-A0A1V5LY67-F1
#
_cell.length_a   1.000
_cell.length_b   1.000
_cell.length_c   1.000
_cell.angle_alpha   90.00
_cell.angle_beta   90.00
_cell.angle_gamma   90.00
#
_symmetry.space_group_name_H-M   'P 1'
#
loop_
_entity.id
_entity.type
_entity.pdbx_description
1 polymer ?
#
loop_
_entity_poly.entity_id
_entity_poly.type
_entity_poly.pdbx_seq_one_letter_code
_entity_poly.pdbx_strand_id
1 'polypeptide(L)'
;MPENLSEDQKWELLTRSEKLGEVLLKQGKLTLGQLEELIKEQERTESPIGELILSKGWMTRQELLAALDLQHKTDQAIIDSLTEMIQRNTSEENK
;
A
#
# COMPACT_ATOMS: atom_id res chain seq x y z
N MET A 1 6.56 13.34 -18.32
CA MET A 1 6.29 13.37 -16.87
C MET A 1 4.91 13.98 -16.72
N PRO A 2 3.87 13.29 -16.21
CA PRO A 2 2.58 13.92 -16.05
C PRO A 2 2.64 14.89 -14.85
N GLU A 3 2.87 16.15 -15.18
CA GLU A 3 2.88 17.31 -14.29
C GLU A 3 1.45 17.85 -14.22
N ASN A 4 0.63 17.29 -13.32
CA ASN A 4 -0.51 17.93 -12.64
C ASN A 4 -1.42 16.86 -12.02
N LEU A 5 -1.22 16.58 -10.74
CA LEU A 5 -2.23 15.93 -9.90
C LEU A 5 -3.02 17.03 -9.18
N SER A 6 -4.35 16.94 -9.18
CA SER A 6 -5.20 17.85 -8.41
C SER A 6 -4.96 17.67 -6.90
N GLU A 7 -5.31 18.65 -6.08
CA GLU A 7 -5.20 18.54 -4.63
C GLU A 7 -5.94 17.29 -4.13
N ASP A 8 -7.17 17.05 -4.58
CA ASP A 8 -7.94 15.86 -4.21
C ASP A 8 -7.22 14.54 -4.54
N GLN A 9 -6.53 14.47 -5.70
CA GLN A 9 -5.75 13.29 -6.09
C GLN A 9 -4.51 13.11 -5.22
N LYS A 10 -3.86 14.21 -4.79
CA LYS A 10 -2.74 14.16 -3.85
C LYS A 10 -3.20 13.68 -2.48
N TRP A 11 -4.34 14.18 -2.00
CA TRP A 11 -4.94 13.74 -0.74
C TRP A 11 -5.29 12.25 -0.79
N GLU A 12 -5.91 11.78 -1.88
CA GLU A 12 -6.23 10.37 -2.06
C GLU A 12 -4.97 9.49 -2.03
N LEU A 13 -3.89 9.91 -2.71
CA LEU A 13 -2.60 9.19 -2.70
C LEU A 13 -1.96 9.13 -1.31
N LEU A 14 -2.13 10.17 -0.51
CA LEU A 14 -1.62 10.22 0.87
C LEU A 14 -2.49 9.41 1.83
N THR A 15 -3.79 9.29 1.60
CA THR A 15 -4.72 8.58 2.48
C THR A 15 -4.97 7.14 2.10
N ARG A 16 -4.63 6.72 0.87
CA ARG A 16 -4.85 5.33 0.45
C ARG A 16 -3.91 4.40 1.19
N SER A 17 -4.45 3.28 1.66
CA SER A 17 -3.65 2.17 2.16
C SER A 17 -2.77 1.61 1.04
N GLU A 18 -1.49 1.38 1.35
CA GLU A 18 -0.59 0.75 0.39
C GLU A 18 -1.05 -0.69 0.13
N LYS A 19 -1.15 -1.09 -1.13
CA LYS A 19 -1.44 -2.49 -1.46
C LYS A 19 -0.23 -3.37 -1.11
N LEU A 20 -0.48 -4.61 -0.69
CA LEU A 20 0.57 -5.59 -0.37
C LEU A 20 1.65 -5.68 -1.47
N GLY A 21 1.25 -5.67 -2.74
CA GLY A 21 2.17 -5.69 -3.87
C GLY A 21 3.12 -4.47 -3.93
N GLU A 22 2.63 -3.28 -3.56
CA GLU A 22 3.43 -2.05 -3.48
C GLU A 22 4.45 -2.13 -2.33
N VAL A 23 4.01 -2.62 -1.17
CA VAL A 23 4.88 -2.85 -0.01
C VAL A 23 6.00 -3.82 -0.36
N LEU A 24 5.67 -4.96 -0.97
CA LEU A 24 6.64 -5.98 -1.36
C LEU A 24 7.62 -5.50 -2.43
N LEU A 25 7.16 -4.66 -3.37
CA LEU A 25 8.03 -4.04 -4.38
C LEU A 25 9.01 -3.05 -3.72
N LYS A 26 8.53 -2.17 -2.84
CA LYS A 26 9.36 -1.20 -2.10
C LYS A 26 10.42 -1.88 -1.23
N GLN A 27 10.10 -3.05 -0.67
CA GLN A 27 11.04 -3.85 0.12
C GLN A 27 11.99 -4.71 -0.72
N GLY A 28 11.87 -4.71 -2.05
CA GLY A 28 12.68 -5.55 -2.94
C GLY A 28 12.37 -7.05 -2.81
N LYS A 29 11.21 -7.41 -2.24
CA LYS A 29 10.74 -8.80 -2.14
C LYS A 29 10.08 -9.29 -3.42
N LEU A 30 9.52 -8.36 -4.19
CA LEU A 30 9.07 -8.60 -5.55
C LEU A 30 9.77 -7.65 -6.50
N THR A 31 9.97 -8.11 -7.73
CA THR A 31 10.32 -7.25 -8.87
C THR A 31 9.05 -6.70 -9.53
N LEU A 32 9.19 -5.64 -10.34
CA LEU A 32 8.06 -5.09 -11.10
C LEU A 32 7.43 -6.15 -12.02
N GLY A 33 8.26 -6.96 -12.70
CA GLY A 33 7.76 -8.03 -13.58
C GLY A 33 6.99 -9.12 -12.82
N GLN A 34 7.45 -9.50 -11.63
CA GLN A 34 6.71 -10.45 -10.77
C GLN A 34 5.39 -9.87 -10.28
N LEU A 35 5.35 -8.57 -9.94
CA LEU A 35 4.13 -7.90 -9.54
C LEU A 35 3.12 -7.83 -10.70
N GLU A 36 3.57 -7.50 -11.91
CA GLU A 36 2.74 -7.52 -13.11
C GLU A 36 2.16 -8.92 -13.40
N GLU A 37 2.97 -9.97 -13.21
CA GLU A 37 2.50 -11.35 -13.36
C GLU A 37 1.40 -11.69 -12.34
N LEU A 38 1.59 -11.31 -11.07
CA LEU A 38 0.59 -11.53 -10.02
C LEU A 38 -0.73 -10.80 -10.30
N ILE A 39 -0.67 -9.55 -10.79
CA ILE A 39 -1.87 -8.77 -11.11
C ILE A 39 -2.65 -9.45 -12.24
N LYS A 40 -1.97 -9.84 -13.33
CA LYS A 40 -2.61 -10.56 -14.46
C LYS A 40 -3.24 -11.87 -14.02
N GLU A 41 -2.57 -12.59 -13.12
CA GLU A 41 -3.10 -13.86 -12.63
C GLU A 41 -4.24 -13.69 -11.65
N GLN A 42 -4.19 -12.67 -10.78
CA GLN A 42 -5.30 -12.28 -9.92
C GLN A 42 -6.55 -11.94 -10.74
N GLU A 43 -6.42 -11.19 -11.83
CA GLU A 43 -7.55 -10.86 -12.72
C GLU A 43 -8.16 -12.10 -13.38
N ARG A 44 -7.32 -13.09 -13.73
CA ARG A 44 -7.78 -14.33 -14.37
C ARG A 44 -8.44 -15.30 -13.40
N THR A 45 -7.97 -15.35 -12.16
CA THR A 45 -8.30 -16.41 -11.18
C THR A 45 -9.13 -15.91 -10.00
N GLU A 46 -9.33 -14.59 -9.90
CA GLU A 46 -9.94 -13.90 -8.76
C GLU A 46 -9.26 -14.24 -7.41
N SER A 47 -8.03 -14.76 -7.45
CA SER A 47 -7.31 -15.22 -6.27
C SER A 47 -6.59 -14.06 -5.57
N PRO A 48 -6.47 -14.08 -4.23
CA PRO A 48 -5.70 -13.09 -3.50
C PRO A 48 -4.21 -13.12 -3.87
N ILE A 49 -3.58 -11.96 -4.05
CA ILE A 49 -2.13 -11.84 -4.35
C ILE A 49 -1.28 -12.64 -3.34
N GLY A 50 -1.64 -12.60 -2.05
CA GLY A 50 -0.91 -13.36 -1.02
C GLY A 50 -0.93 -14.87 -1.27
N GLU A 51 -2.04 -15.42 -1.75
CA GLU A 51 -2.14 -16.84 -2.10
C GLU A 51 -1.33 -17.18 -3.34
N LEU A 52 -1.38 -16.32 -4.37
CA LEU A 52 -0.59 -16.46 -5.58
C LEU A 52 0.93 -16.42 -5.30
N ILE A 53 1.37 -15.58 -4.36
CA ILE A 53 2.78 -15.53 -3.94
C ILE A 53 3.22 -16.87 -3.30
N LEU A 54 2.36 -17.44 -2.45
CA LEU A 54 2.64 -18.73 -1.80
C LEU A 54 2.62 -19.88 -2.80
N SER A 55 1.64 -19.89 -3.73
CA SER A 55 1.50 -20.95 -4.74
C SER A 55 2.69 -20.98 -5.70
N LYS A 56 3.26 -19.81 -6.02
CA LYS A 56 4.47 -19.69 -6.84
C LYS A 56 5.76 -19.99 -6.07
N GLY A 57 5.70 -20.17 -4.75
CA GLY A 57 6.86 -20.45 -3.90
C GLY A 57 7.82 -19.27 -3.78
N TRP A 58 7.37 -18.05 -4.10
CA TRP A 58 8.21 -16.85 -4.05
C TRP A 58 8.45 -16.35 -2.63
N MET A 59 7.56 -16.68 -1.70
CA MET A 59 7.70 -16.40 -0.28
C MET A 59 7.15 -17.55 0.55
N THR A 60 7.68 -17.68 1.75
CA THR A 60 7.09 -18.54 2.78
C THR A 60 5.88 -17.86 3.43
N ARG A 61 5.03 -18.66 4.10
CA ARG A 61 3.91 -18.13 4.89
C ARG A 61 4.37 -17.15 5.97
N GLN A 62 5.52 -17.40 6.59
CA GLN A 62 6.06 -16.52 7.62
C GLN A 62 6.50 -15.17 7.05
N GLU A 63 7.17 -15.16 5.90
CA GLU A 63 7.57 -13.91 5.23
C GLU A 63 6.36 -13.11 4.75
N LEU A 64 5.32 -13.79 4.25
CA LEU A 64 4.08 -13.14 3.85
C LEU A 64 3.37 -12.48 5.04
N LEU A 65 3.31 -13.17 6.18
CA LEU A 65 2.72 -12.61 7.41
C LEU A 65 3.50 -11.38 7.89
N ALA A 66 4.83 -11.41 7.85
CA ALA A 66 5.65 -10.26 8.21
C ALA A 66 5.40 -9.05 7.28
N ALA A 67 5.18 -9.29 5.98
CA ALA A 67 4.86 -8.24 5.03
C ALA A 67 3.45 -7.64 5.25
N LEU A 68 2.47 -8.48 5.59
CA LEU A 68 1.11 -8.04 5.95
C LEU A 68 1.12 -7.21 7.24
N ASP A 69 1.86 -7.64 8.27
CA ASP A 69 2.01 -6.89 9.51
C ASP A 69 2.63 -5.50 9.25
N LEU A 70 3.58 -5.41 8.32
CA LEU A 70 4.17 -4.14 7.94
C LEU A 70 3.17 -3.25 7.20
N GLN A 71 2.41 -3.80 6.24
CA GLN A 71 1.36 -3.08 5.53
C GLN A 71 0.40 -2.41 6.52
N HIS A 72 -0.10 -3.16 7.50
CA HIS A 72 -1.01 -2.65 8.54
C HIS A 72 -0.39 -1.53 9.41
N LYS A 73 0.90 -1.63 9.75
CA LYS A 73 1.59 -0.60 10.55
C LYS A 73 1.78 0.71 9.79
N THR A 74 2.11 0.61 8.50
CA THR A 74 2.28 1.80 7.65
C THR A 74 0.96 2.56 7.48
N ASP A 75 -0.15 1.83 7.30
CA ASP A 75 -1.48 2.42 7.18
C ASP A 75 -1.87 3.21 8.44
N GLN A 76 -1.57 2.68 9.63
CA GLN A 76 -1.92 3.34 10.89
C GLN A 76 -1.14 4.65 11.12
N ALA A 77 0.17 4.66 10.86
CA ALA A 77 1.02 5.82 11.13
C ALA A 77 0.68 7.05 10.25
N ILE A 78 0.26 6.79 9.00
CA ILE A 78 -0.15 7.85 8.07
C ILE A 78 -1.48 8.46 8.50
N ILE A 79 -2.44 7.62 8.88
CA ILE A 79 -3.74 8.08 9.39
C ILE A 79 -3.57 8.91 10.66
N ASP A 80 -2.73 8.46 11.59
CA ASP A 80 -2.45 9.20 12.82
C ASP A 80 -1.84 10.58 12.53
N SER A 81 -0.83 10.64 11.64
CA SER A 81 -0.17 11.90 11.25
C SER A 81 -1.12 12.88 10.55
N LEU A 82 -1.98 12.40 9.65
CA LEU A 82 -2.97 13.22 8.96
C LEU A 82 -4.06 13.73 9.92
N THR A 83 -4.49 12.88 10.86
CA THR A 83 -5.45 13.26 11.91
C THR A 83 -4.90 14.39 12.78
N GLU A 84 -3.63 14.30 13.18
CA GLU A 84 -2.96 15.38 13.93
C GLU A 84 -2.79 16.68 13.13
N MET A 85 -2.54 16.60 11.82
CA MET A 85 -2.40 17.77 10.96
C MET A 85 -3.73 18.53 10.80
N ILE A 86 -4.84 17.80 10.61
CA ILE A 86 -6.17 18.39 10.50
C ILE A 86 -6.55 19.10 11.79
N GLN A 87 -6.33 18.44 12.94
CA GLN A 87 -6.64 19.02 14.27
C GLN A 87 -5.86 20.30 14.56
N ARG A 88 -4.60 20.40 14.13
CA ARG A 88 -3.79 21.61 14.27
C ARG A 88 -4.35 22.79 13.48
N ASN A 89 -4.77 22.57 12.24
CA ASN A 89 -5.34 23.63 11.40
C ASN A 89 -6.72 24.11 11.90
N THR A 90 -7.56 23.22 12.45
CA THR A 90 -8.87 23.62 13.02
C THR A 90 -8.74 24.40 14.33
N SER A 91 -7.60 24.30 15.00
CA SER A 91 -7.30 25.02 16.25
C SER A 91 -6.82 26.46 16.02
N GLU A 92 -6.24 26.73 14.85
CA GLU A 92 -5.77 28.08 14.47
C GLU A 92 -6.88 28.94 13.84
N GLU A 93 -7.93 28.35 13.24
CA GLU A 93 -9.07 29.09 12.67
C GLU A 93 -10.08 29.62 13.71
N ASN A 94 -10.02 29.15 14.97
CA ASN A 94 -10.96 29.54 16.03
C ASN A 94 -10.39 30.58 17.02
N LYS A 95 -9.36 31.34 16.64
CA LYS A 95 -8.73 32.37 17.47
C LYS A 95 -8.63 33.71 16.74
#